data_AF-A0A350UKF7-F1
#
_entry.id   AF-A0A350UKF7-F1
#
_cell.length_a   1.000
_cell.length_b   1.000
_cell.length_c   1.000
_cell.angle_alpha   90.00
_cell.angle_beta   90.00
_cell.angle_gamma   90.00
#
_symmetry.space_group_name_H-M   'P 1'
#
loop_
_entity.id
_entity.type
_entity.pdbx_description
1 polymer ?
#
loop_
_entity_poly.entity_id
_entity_poly.type
_entity_poly.pdbx_seq_one_letter_code
_entity_poly.pdbx_strand_id
1 'polypeptide(L)'
;MRLLPLALALSFIPAAPAENTWPQWRGPLRTGEVPGASEWPASLARLDRLWRVELDKGFPGPIVTEDRVFVAETANTDTELVRALDRKSGRELWRASWKGKISVPFYAKRSGDWIRATPAWDGEALYVAGMEEVLVALDGKTGKERWRVDFPLRFGTPKPEFGFASSPLVHGEFIFVQAANALVKLRKKTGETVWRTLENRENIFESGAFSSPFLARTNGRDVLLVQSRTTLHGVDPESGKEIWSQPVPNFRGMNILTPVAYRDGIFTSSYRNESYFYRVRPDQSVEEVWRNKTKGYMSTPVVIGDFVYLHLHLQSQRFTCLDLRTGETRWTSPQPFGQYWSLAVRGDKILALDERGQLLLVRANPDQFELLDSRDVTESSAWAHLAVAGEEVFIRDLNGITAYRWKK
;
A
#
# COMPACT_ATOMS: atom_id res chain seq x y z
N MET A 1 23.47 -51.14 0.27
CA MET A 1 22.35 -50.22 0.54
C MET A 1 22.89 -49.00 1.28
N ARG A 2 23.07 -47.87 0.59
CA ARG A 2 23.46 -46.60 1.23
C ARG A 2 22.18 -45.87 1.64
N LEU A 3 21.98 -45.67 2.93
CA LEU A 3 20.88 -44.88 3.49
C LEU A 3 21.15 -43.40 3.18
N LEU A 4 20.26 -42.75 2.41
CA LEU A 4 20.25 -41.30 2.27
C LEU A 4 19.69 -40.66 3.55
N PRO A 5 20.27 -39.55 4.04
CA PRO A 5 19.73 -38.85 5.19
C PRO A 5 18.46 -38.09 4.78
N LEU A 6 17.38 -38.32 5.52
CA LEU A 6 16.12 -37.62 5.40
C LEU A 6 16.34 -36.18 5.90
N ALA A 7 16.48 -35.22 4.98
CA ALA A 7 16.53 -33.81 5.31
C ALA A 7 15.14 -33.37 5.80
N LEU A 8 15.01 -33.13 7.11
CA LEU A 8 13.82 -32.51 7.69
C LEU A 8 13.71 -31.08 7.14
N ALA A 9 12.82 -30.86 6.19
CA ALA A 9 12.45 -29.52 5.76
C ALA A 9 11.69 -28.86 6.92
N LEU A 10 12.38 -28.02 7.71
CA LEU A 10 11.70 -27.14 8.65
C LEU A 10 10.82 -26.17 7.85
N SER A 11 9.52 -26.42 7.86
CA SER A 11 8.53 -25.46 7.40
C SER A 11 8.62 -24.23 8.31
N PHE A 12 9.15 -23.13 7.77
CA PHE A 12 9.07 -21.82 8.41
C PHE A 12 7.59 -21.43 8.51
N ILE A 13 7.01 -21.56 9.70
CA ILE A 13 5.71 -20.96 10.01
C ILE A 13 6.00 -19.47 10.23
N PRO A 14 5.52 -18.55 9.37
CA PRO A 14 5.68 -17.13 9.61
C PRO A 14 5.02 -16.78 10.96
N ALA A 15 5.73 -16.04 11.80
CA ALA A 15 5.17 -15.55 13.05
C ALA A 15 3.86 -14.80 12.75
N ALA A 16 2.80 -15.11 13.50
CA ALA A 16 1.53 -14.42 13.36
C ALA A 16 1.76 -12.90 13.51
N PRO A 17 1.17 -12.05 12.65
CA PRO A 17 1.32 -10.62 12.78
C PRO A 17 0.83 -10.16 14.16
N ALA A 18 1.58 -9.27 14.81
CA ALA A 18 1.16 -8.72 16.09
C ALA A 18 -0.20 -8.01 15.92
N GLU A 19 -1.24 -8.52 16.60
CA GLU A 19 -2.65 -8.13 16.42
C GLU A 19 -2.92 -6.63 16.60
N ASN A 20 -2.03 -5.93 17.31
CA ASN A 20 -2.15 -4.52 17.65
C ASN A 20 -1.16 -3.63 16.90
N THR A 21 -0.71 -4.02 15.70
CA THR A 21 0.24 -3.24 14.90
C THR A 21 -0.21 -3.07 13.45
N TRP A 22 0.23 -1.98 12.84
CA TRP A 22 0.06 -1.65 11.42
C TRP A 22 1.43 -1.22 10.86
N PRO A 23 2.33 -2.19 10.60
CA PRO A 23 3.76 -1.93 10.43
C PRO A 23 4.14 -1.45 9.03
N GLN A 24 3.25 -1.60 8.04
CA GLN A 24 3.53 -1.21 6.66
C GLN A 24 2.25 -0.82 5.90
N TRP A 25 2.43 -0.33 4.68
CA TRP A 25 1.33 0.02 3.77
C TRP A 25 0.27 -1.08 3.69
N ARG A 26 -0.99 -0.72 3.97
CA ARG A 26 -2.15 -1.65 4.02
C ARG A 26 -2.01 -2.81 5.02
N GLY A 27 -1.30 -2.58 6.11
CA GLY A 27 -1.21 -3.51 7.22
C GLY A 27 -0.17 -4.60 7.02
N PRO A 28 -0.07 -5.56 7.96
CA PRO A 28 1.05 -6.50 8.01
C PRO A 28 1.21 -7.36 6.75
N LEU A 29 0.11 -7.69 6.07
CA LEU A 29 0.12 -8.49 4.85
C LEU A 29 -0.10 -7.66 3.57
N ARG A 30 -0.23 -6.33 3.68
CA ARG A 30 -0.51 -5.39 2.57
C ARG A 30 -1.83 -5.64 1.81
N THR A 31 -2.72 -6.45 2.38
CA THR A 31 -4.05 -6.77 1.85
C THR A 31 -5.14 -5.81 2.33
N GLY A 32 -4.84 -4.98 3.34
CA GLY A 32 -5.83 -4.20 4.09
C GLY A 32 -6.47 -4.98 5.24
N GLU A 33 -6.17 -6.28 5.39
CA GLU A 33 -6.71 -7.09 6.48
C GLU A 33 -6.08 -6.72 7.82
N VAL A 34 -6.94 -6.54 8.82
CA VAL A 34 -6.53 -6.16 10.18
C VAL A 34 -6.45 -7.43 11.04
N PRO A 35 -5.28 -7.78 11.61
CA PRO A 35 -5.13 -9.05 12.31
C PRO A 35 -5.90 -9.14 13.62
N GLY A 36 -6.25 -10.37 14.02
CA GLY A 36 -6.85 -10.71 15.31
C GLY A 36 -8.32 -11.15 15.22
N ALA A 37 -8.81 -11.81 16.27
CA ALA A 37 -10.11 -12.50 16.25
C ALA A 37 -11.30 -11.65 16.71
N SER A 38 -11.07 -10.54 17.42
CA SER A 38 -12.17 -9.69 17.93
C SER A 38 -12.91 -9.02 16.78
N GLU A 39 -14.24 -9.14 16.75
CA GLU A 39 -15.06 -8.43 15.76
C GLU A 39 -14.99 -6.90 15.93
N TRP A 40 -15.11 -6.20 14.81
CA TRP A 40 -15.32 -4.76 14.79
C TRP A 40 -16.74 -4.38 15.26
N PRO A 41 -16.93 -3.16 15.79
CA PRO A 41 -18.24 -2.69 16.23
C PRO A 41 -19.26 -2.73 15.08
N ALA A 42 -20.54 -2.85 15.42
CA ALA A 42 -21.63 -2.81 14.44
C ALA A 42 -21.93 -1.40 13.91
N SER A 43 -21.40 -0.36 14.56
CA SER A 43 -21.62 1.06 14.24
C SER A 43 -20.42 1.91 14.68
N LEU A 44 -20.25 3.08 14.05
CA LEU A 44 -19.24 4.11 14.34
C LEU A 44 -19.76 5.18 15.32
N ALA A 45 -20.95 5.03 15.89
CA ALA A 45 -21.56 5.99 16.82
C ALA A 45 -20.67 6.26 18.05
N ARG A 46 -19.98 5.22 18.57
CA ARG A 46 -19.08 5.29 19.72
C ARG A 46 -17.61 5.32 19.34
N LEU A 47 -17.26 6.14 18.33
CA LEU A 47 -15.89 6.43 17.94
C LEU A 47 -15.38 7.70 18.66
N ASP A 48 -14.58 7.51 19.70
CA ASP A 48 -14.05 8.61 20.51
C ASP A 48 -12.70 9.08 19.95
N ARG A 49 -12.52 10.40 19.86
CA ARG A 49 -11.22 11.00 19.54
C ARG A 49 -10.32 10.93 20.77
N LEU A 50 -9.16 10.29 20.64
CA LEU A 50 -8.15 10.22 21.69
C LEU A 50 -7.28 11.47 21.71
N TRP A 51 -6.68 11.81 20.56
CA TRP A 51 -5.80 12.96 20.40
C TRP A 51 -5.69 13.35 18.92
N ARG A 52 -5.22 14.57 18.66
CA ARG A 52 -4.87 15.09 17.33
C ARG A 52 -3.53 15.81 17.40
N VAL A 53 -2.72 15.66 16.35
CA VAL A 53 -1.47 16.40 16.14
C VAL A 53 -1.52 17.05 14.76
N GLU A 54 -1.25 18.36 14.70
CA GLU A 54 -1.09 19.08 13.43
C GLU A 54 0.25 18.71 12.78
N LEU A 55 0.21 18.50 11.47
CA LEU A 55 1.30 18.02 10.64
C LEU A 55 1.45 18.92 9.40
N ASP A 56 2.64 18.88 8.83
CA ASP A 56 2.89 19.36 7.49
C ASP A 56 2.36 18.37 6.44
N LYS A 57 2.26 18.84 5.20
CA LYS A 57 1.58 18.12 4.12
C LYS A 57 2.29 16.82 3.76
N GLY A 58 1.51 15.84 3.33
CA GLY A 58 2.01 14.53 2.89
C GLY A 58 0.88 13.52 2.77
N PHE A 59 1.08 12.53 1.91
CA PHE A 59 0.16 11.40 1.69
C PHE A 59 0.51 10.06 2.36
N PRO A 60 1.65 9.84 3.05
CA PRO A 60 1.94 8.55 3.65
C PRO A 60 0.92 8.17 4.73
N GLY A 61 0.44 6.92 4.70
CA GLY A 61 -0.31 6.38 5.82
C GLY A 61 0.55 6.34 7.09
N PRO A 62 -0.06 6.45 8.29
CA PRO A 62 0.66 6.29 9.54
C PRO A 62 1.07 4.81 9.74
N ILE A 63 2.22 4.61 10.38
CA ILE A 63 2.66 3.29 10.85
C ILE A 63 2.44 3.20 12.35
N VAL A 64 1.81 2.13 12.82
CA VAL A 64 1.40 1.99 14.22
C VAL A 64 2.07 0.76 14.83
N THR A 65 2.80 0.95 15.93
CA THR A 65 3.42 -0.12 16.75
C THR A 65 2.69 -0.23 18.09
N GLU A 66 3.14 -1.09 19.00
CA GLU A 66 2.52 -1.20 20.33
C GLU A 66 2.54 0.14 21.11
N ASP A 67 3.58 0.96 20.92
CA ASP A 67 3.83 2.16 21.72
C ASP A 67 3.92 3.46 20.89
N ARG A 68 4.02 3.38 19.56
CA ARG A 68 4.31 4.53 18.68
C ARG A 68 3.39 4.63 17.47
N VAL A 69 3.29 5.86 16.97
CA VAL A 69 2.77 6.18 15.66
C VAL A 69 3.82 6.95 14.88
N PHE A 70 4.24 6.43 13.73
CA PHE A 70 5.16 7.14 12.82
C PHE A 70 4.38 7.82 11.71
N VAL A 71 4.71 9.09 11.44
CA VAL A 71 4.13 9.89 10.37
C VAL A 71 5.23 10.57 9.56
N ALA A 72 5.07 10.59 8.24
CA ALA A 72 6.04 11.17 7.31
C ALA A 72 5.40 12.35 6.55
N GLU A 73 6.15 13.44 6.42
CA GLU A 73 5.65 14.74 5.96
C GLU A 73 6.70 15.46 5.11
N THR A 74 6.27 16.48 4.39
CA THR A 74 7.14 17.44 3.71
C THR A 74 7.00 18.79 4.42
N ALA A 75 7.98 19.12 5.25
CA ALA A 75 7.94 20.27 6.17
C ALA A 75 7.84 21.62 5.44
N ASN A 76 8.57 21.72 4.33
CA ASN A 76 8.68 22.92 3.50
C ASN A 76 9.08 22.49 2.08
N THR A 77 9.54 23.42 1.24
CA THR A 77 9.85 23.09 -0.16
C THR A 77 11.13 22.28 -0.37
N ASP A 78 11.94 22.02 0.66
CA ASP A 78 13.21 21.30 0.52
C ASP A 78 13.50 20.24 1.59
N THR A 79 12.60 20.08 2.56
CA THR A 79 12.82 19.23 3.75
C THR A 79 11.71 18.20 3.88
N GLU A 80 12.12 16.94 3.93
CA GLU A 80 11.28 15.81 4.30
C GLU A 80 11.53 15.46 5.76
N LEU A 81 10.48 15.04 6.47
CA LEU A 81 10.57 14.77 7.89
C LEU A 81 9.74 13.55 8.28
N VAL A 82 10.12 12.93 9.38
CA VAL A 82 9.35 11.90 10.07
C VAL A 82 9.29 12.22 11.55
N ARG A 83 8.10 12.05 12.14
CA ARG A 83 7.89 12.12 13.58
C ARG A 83 7.51 10.74 14.10
N ALA A 84 8.05 10.39 15.27
CA ALA A 84 7.47 9.35 16.11
C ALA A 84 6.66 10.01 17.22
N LEU A 85 5.40 9.61 17.32
CA LEU A 85 4.47 10.06 18.34
C LEU A 85 4.24 8.93 19.32
N ASP A 86 4.08 9.26 20.60
CA ASP A 86 3.56 8.35 21.61
C ASP A 86 2.12 7.94 21.23
N ARG A 87 1.86 6.64 21.08
CA ARG A 87 0.56 6.14 20.62
C ARG A 87 -0.61 6.55 21.53
N LYS A 88 -0.37 6.68 22.83
CA LYS A 88 -1.42 6.97 23.82
C LYS A 88 -1.79 8.44 23.88
N SER A 89 -0.82 9.33 23.74
CA SER A 89 -0.99 10.78 23.97
C SER A 89 -0.83 11.65 22.73
N GLY A 90 -0.25 11.13 21.64
CA GLY A 90 0.12 11.91 20.47
C GLY A 90 1.36 12.78 20.69
N ARG A 91 1.98 12.75 21.88
CA ARG A 91 3.18 13.55 22.17
C ARG A 91 4.33 13.10 21.29
N GLU A 92 5.01 14.05 20.65
CA GLU A 92 6.21 13.74 19.87
C GLU A 92 7.33 13.19 20.78
N LEU A 93 7.90 12.07 20.35
CA LEU A 93 9.01 11.39 21.01
C LEU A 93 10.35 11.73 20.34
N TRP A 94 10.36 11.77 19.01
CA TRP A 94 11.49 12.20 18.22
C TRP A 94 11.03 12.67 16.84
N ARG A 95 11.89 13.45 16.18
CA ARG A 95 11.78 13.80 14.77
C ARG A 95 13.11 13.59 14.06
N ALA A 96 13.05 13.21 12.80
CA ALA A 96 14.18 13.12 11.88
C ALA A 96 13.84 13.85 10.59
N SER A 97 14.82 14.48 9.96
CA SER A 97 14.61 15.22 8.71
C SER A 97 15.82 15.17 7.80
N TRP A 98 15.59 15.26 6.50
CA TRP A 98 16.64 15.33 5.48
C TRP A 98 16.19 16.20 4.32
N LYS A 99 17.13 16.59 3.47
CA LYS A 99 16.82 17.32 2.25
C LYS A 99 16.15 16.38 1.24
N GLY A 100 15.04 16.82 0.67
CA GLY A 100 14.33 16.12 -0.39
C GLY A 100 13.32 17.05 -1.04
N LYS A 101 13.39 17.18 -2.36
CA LYS A 101 12.50 18.06 -3.12
C LYS A 101 12.24 17.51 -4.51
N ILE A 102 10.97 17.42 -4.88
CA ILE A 102 10.56 17.33 -6.27
C ILE A 102 9.42 18.30 -6.52
N SER A 103 9.50 19.05 -7.62
CA SER A 103 8.32 19.71 -8.16
C SER A 103 7.69 18.77 -9.19
N VAL A 104 6.46 18.32 -8.92
CA VAL A 104 5.75 17.53 -9.94
C VAL A 104 5.40 18.40 -11.15
N PRO A 105 5.14 17.77 -12.33
CA PRO A 105 4.71 18.51 -13.52
C PRO A 105 3.49 19.38 -13.26
N PHE A 106 3.37 20.52 -13.96
CA PHE A 106 2.32 21.52 -13.73
C PHE A 106 0.90 20.93 -13.77
N TYR A 107 0.65 19.96 -14.66
CA TYR A 107 -0.66 19.30 -14.80
C TYR A 107 -1.01 18.37 -13.63
N ALA A 108 -0.02 18.04 -12.78
CA ALA A 108 -0.18 17.24 -11.57
C ALA A 108 -0.02 18.07 -10.29
N LYS A 109 0.10 19.41 -10.39
CA LYS A 109 0.41 20.27 -9.23
C LYS A 109 -0.63 20.21 -8.11
N ARG A 110 -1.89 19.95 -8.46
CA ARG A 110 -2.98 19.72 -7.49
C ARG A 110 -2.73 18.51 -6.58
N SER A 111 -1.93 17.55 -7.03
CA SER A 111 -1.52 16.36 -6.27
C SER A 111 -0.34 16.63 -5.34
N GLY A 112 0.12 17.87 -5.21
CA GLY A 112 1.17 18.29 -4.27
C GLY A 112 2.59 17.89 -4.65
N ASP A 113 3.56 18.49 -3.97
CA ASP A 113 5.00 18.20 -4.07
C ASP A 113 5.49 17.44 -2.82
N TRP A 114 4.63 16.63 -2.22
CA TRP A 114 4.87 16.04 -0.91
C TRP A 114 5.14 14.55 -1.00
N ILE A 115 5.85 14.04 0.01
CA ILE A 115 6.11 12.60 0.19
C ILE A 115 4.83 11.78 0.02
N ARG A 116 4.97 10.61 -0.61
CA ARG A 116 3.83 9.78 -1.07
C ARG A 116 3.85 8.37 -0.52
N ALA A 117 5.01 7.73 -0.52
CA ALA A 117 5.16 6.37 -0.05
C ALA A 117 4.90 6.25 1.46
N THR A 118 4.09 5.26 1.84
CA THR A 118 3.89 4.89 3.23
C THR A 118 5.14 4.16 3.75
N PRO A 119 5.72 4.57 4.89
CA PRO A 119 6.88 3.89 5.48
C PRO A 119 6.62 2.40 5.78
N ALA A 120 7.66 1.68 6.15
CA ALA A 120 7.55 0.34 6.71
C ALA A 120 8.44 0.20 7.94
N TRP A 121 7.98 -0.56 8.93
CA TRP A 121 8.69 -0.84 10.18
C TRP A 121 8.87 -2.35 10.34
N ASP A 122 10.08 -2.78 10.72
CA ASP A 122 10.41 -4.21 10.83
C ASP A 122 10.49 -4.74 12.27
N GLY A 123 10.09 -3.93 13.25
CA GLY A 123 10.30 -4.21 14.67
C GLY A 123 11.42 -3.37 15.28
N GLU A 124 12.34 -2.87 14.47
CA GLU A 124 13.56 -2.21 14.95
C GLU A 124 13.82 -0.89 14.21
N ALA A 125 13.76 -0.92 12.88
CA ALA A 125 14.01 0.21 12.00
C ALA A 125 12.75 0.62 11.22
N LEU A 126 12.65 1.91 10.94
CA LEU A 126 11.66 2.51 10.05
C LEU A 126 12.32 2.86 8.71
N TYR A 127 11.71 2.44 7.61
CA TYR A 127 12.17 2.68 6.24
C TYR A 127 11.26 3.67 5.54
N VAL A 128 11.83 4.80 5.13
CA VAL A 128 11.07 5.95 4.64
C VAL A 128 11.56 6.33 3.24
N ALA A 129 10.65 6.28 2.28
CA ALA A 129 10.91 6.58 0.87
C ALA A 129 10.58 8.06 0.58
N GLY A 130 11.64 8.87 0.47
CA GLY A 130 11.58 10.28 0.13
C GLY A 130 11.39 10.52 -1.37
N MET A 131 10.86 11.68 -1.72
CA MET A 131 10.44 12.10 -3.06
C MET A 131 11.54 11.94 -4.12
N GLU A 132 12.80 12.19 -3.77
CA GLU A 132 13.93 12.07 -4.69
C GLU A 132 14.38 10.62 -4.99
N GLU A 133 13.56 9.62 -4.64
CA GLU A 133 13.99 8.21 -4.61
C GLU A 133 15.16 7.96 -3.65
N VAL A 134 15.10 8.62 -2.49
CA VAL A 134 16.00 8.38 -1.36
C VAL A 134 15.27 7.53 -0.33
N LEU A 135 15.75 6.33 -0.07
CA LEU A 135 15.26 5.47 1.01
C LEU A 135 16.14 5.66 2.25
N VAL A 136 15.56 6.13 3.35
CA VAL A 136 16.25 6.33 4.63
C VAL A 136 15.80 5.28 5.62
N ALA A 137 16.75 4.62 6.28
CA ALA A 137 16.49 3.74 7.42
C ALA A 137 16.80 4.48 8.72
N LEU A 138 15.80 4.55 9.59
CA LEU A 138 15.88 5.20 10.89
C LEU A 138 15.74 4.14 11.99
N ASP A 139 16.47 4.31 13.08
CA ASP A 139 16.20 3.60 14.31
C ASP A 139 14.82 3.98 14.84
N GLY A 140 13.90 3.01 14.99
CA GLY A 140 12.51 3.29 15.36
C GLY A 140 12.36 3.89 16.77
N LYS A 141 13.33 3.64 17.66
CA LYS A 141 13.30 4.14 19.03
C LYS A 141 13.80 5.58 19.14
N THR A 142 14.86 5.93 18.42
CA THR A 142 15.60 7.19 18.58
C THR A 142 15.49 8.14 17.40
N GLY A 143 15.04 7.67 16.23
CA GLY A 143 15.02 8.44 14.99
C GLY A 143 16.39 8.65 14.35
N LYS A 144 17.46 8.08 14.92
CA LYS A 144 18.80 8.19 14.34
C LYS A 144 18.86 7.43 13.02
N GLU A 145 19.45 8.06 12.02
CA GLU A 145 19.70 7.39 10.75
C GLU A 145 20.70 6.24 10.92
N ARG A 146 20.35 5.10 10.35
CA ARG A 146 21.18 3.90 10.27
C ARG A 146 21.93 3.85 8.94
N TRP A 147 21.21 4.10 7.86
CA TRP A 147 21.74 4.17 6.51
C TRP A 147 20.74 4.89 5.59
N ARG A 148 21.20 5.30 4.42
CA ARG A 148 20.34 5.78 3.33
C ARG A 148 20.81 5.26 1.97
N VAL A 149 19.88 5.17 1.03
CA VAL A 149 20.14 4.83 -0.37
C VAL A 149 19.51 5.88 -1.25
N ASP A 150 20.35 6.61 -1.98
CA ASP A 150 19.93 7.44 -3.12
C ASP A 150 19.97 6.56 -4.37
N PHE A 151 18.79 6.13 -4.86
CA PHE A 151 18.72 5.21 -5.99
C PHE A 151 19.15 5.86 -7.32
N PRO A 152 18.71 7.09 -7.67
CA PRO A 152 19.18 7.78 -8.86
C PRO A 152 20.70 7.95 -8.90
N LEU A 153 21.31 8.38 -7.79
CA LEU A 153 22.76 8.51 -7.70
C LEU A 153 23.47 7.16 -7.82
N ARG A 154 22.97 6.13 -7.11
CA ARG A 154 23.58 4.80 -7.08
C ARG A 154 23.59 4.13 -8.46
N PHE A 155 22.50 4.29 -9.23
CA PHE A 155 22.32 3.59 -10.50
C PHE A 155 22.50 4.49 -11.73
N GLY A 156 22.85 5.77 -11.54
CA GLY A 156 23.05 6.72 -12.63
C GLY A 156 21.78 6.97 -13.44
N THR A 157 20.61 7.01 -12.78
CA THR A 157 19.32 7.25 -13.43
C THR A 157 18.83 8.68 -13.18
N PRO A 158 17.91 9.21 -14.02
CA PRO A 158 17.22 10.45 -13.72
C PRO A 158 16.42 10.35 -12.41
N LYS A 159 16.19 11.49 -11.75
CA LYS A 159 15.21 11.60 -10.66
C LYS A 159 13.78 11.35 -11.22
N PRO A 160 12.86 10.81 -10.42
CA PRO A 160 11.50 10.55 -10.86
C PRO A 160 10.70 11.84 -11.09
N GLU A 161 9.78 11.87 -12.05
CA GLU A 161 8.91 13.05 -12.27
C GLU A 161 7.84 13.20 -11.19
N PHE A 162 7.31 12.07 -10.71
CA PHE A 162 6.20 11.99 -9.75
C PHE A 162 6.65 11.52 -8.37
N GLY A 163 7.93 11.69 -8.06
CA GLY A 163 8.52 11.26 -6.79
C GLY A 163 8.43 9.75 -6.51
N PHE A 164 8.90 9.38 -5.33
CA PHE A 164 8.93 7.99 -4.88
C PHE A 164 7.55 7.57 -4.33
N ALA A 165 6.74 6.94 -5.17
CA ALA A 165 5.40 6.45 -4.80
C ALA A 165 5.38 5.01 -4.28
N SER A 166 6.44 4.23 -4.57
CA SER A 166 6.54 2.83 -4.15
C SER A 166 6.77 2.70 -2.64
N SER A 167 5.76 2.26 -1.91
CA SER A 167 5.87 2.00 -0.47
C SER A 167 6.71 0.74 -0.23
N PRO A 168 7.79 0.80 0.56
CA PRO A 168 8.68 -0.35 0.78
C PRO A 168 7.92 -1.57 1.29
N LEU A 169 8.21 -2.72 0.70
CA LEU A 169 7.81 -4.03 1.21
C LEU A 169 8.96 -4.57 2.05
N VAL A 170 8.73 -4.74 3.35
CA VAL A 170 9.67 -5.40 4.25
C VAL A 170 9.25 -6.86 4.38
N HIS A 171 10.17 -7.78 4.08
CA HIS A 171 9.92 -9.21 4.24
C HIS A 171 11.22 -9.95 4.57
N GLY A 172 11.25 -10.65 5.70
CA GLY A 172 12.44 -11.31 6.22
C GLY A 172 13.58 -10.31 6.46
N GLU A 173 14.74 -10.57 5.86
CA GLU A 173 15.93 -9.71 5.95
C GLU A 173 16.03 -8.65 4.83
N PHE A 174 14.97 -8.50 4.03
CA PHE A 174 15.01 -7.72 2.80
C PHE A 174 13.94 -6.64 2.70
N ILE A 175 14.25 -5.64 1.88
CA ILE A 175 13.33 -4.59 1.45
C ILE A 175 13.19 -4.68 -0.07
N PHE A 176 11.96 -4.59 -0.56
CA PHE A 176 11.65 -4.53 -1.99
C PHE A 176 10.95 -3.21 -2.31
N VAL A 177 11.45 -2.49 -3.33
CA VAL A 177 10.91 -1.21 -3.79
C VAL A 177 11.03 -1.10 -5.31
N GLN A 178 10.11 -0.36 -5.94
CA GLN A 178 10.30 0.12 -7.31
C GLN A 178 10.91 1.52 -7.27
N ALA A 179 12.18 1.64 -7.69
CA ALA A 179 12.94 2.89 -7.69
C ALA A 179 13.96 2.89 -8.84
N ALA A 180 14.36 4.06 -9.33
CA ALA A 180 15.31 4.20 -10.43
C ALA A 180 14.93 3.33 -11.64
N ASN A 181 13.63 3.38 -11.98
CA ASN A 181 12.98 2.61 -13.06
C ASN A 181 13.23 1.11 -13.02
N ALA A 182 13.36 0.53 -11.83
CA ALA A 182 13.63 -0.88 -11.65
C ALA A 182 12.96 -1.39 -10.38
N LEU A 183 12.84 -2.71 -10.27
CA LEU A 183 12.60 -3.37 -9.00
C LEU A 183 13.94 -3.64 -8.32
N VAL A 184 14.07 -3.24 -7.06
CA VAL A 184 15.30 -3.35 -6.29
C VAL A 184 15.03 -4.13 -5.00
N LYS A 185 15.91 -5.09 -4.71
CA LYS A 185 15.99 -5.78 -3.41
C LYS A 185 17.20 -5.29 -2.65
N LEU A 186 16.99 -4.87 -1.41
CA LEU A 186 18.04 -4.44 -0.50
C LEU A 186 18.13 -5.34 0.74
N ARG A 187 19.31 -5.46 1.34
CA ARG A 187 19.43 -5.94 2.73
C ARG A 187 18.92 -4.86 3.68
N LYS A 188 17.96 -5.20 4.53
CA LYS A 188 17.29 -4.22 5.41
C LYS A 188 18.21 -3.59 6.47
N LYS A 189 19.29 -4.29 6.85
CA LYS A 189 20.26 -3.82 7.86
C LYS A 189 21.29 -2.83 7.32
N THR A 190 21.61 -2.91 6.03
CA THR A 190 22.75 -2.16 5.45
C THR A 190 22.36 -1.27 4.28
N GLY A 191 21.19 -1.49 3.66
CA GLY A 191 20.82 -0.83 2.41
C GLY A 191 21.64 -1.32 1.21
N GLU A 192 22.40 -2.40 1.34
CA GLU A 192 23.16 -3.02 0.24
C GLU A 192 22.20 -3.61 -0.79
N THR A 193 22.46 -3.35 -2.08
CA THR A 193 21.69 -3.93 -3.18
C THR A 193 22.02 -5.41 -3.33
N VAL A 194 21.01 -6.27 -3.21
CA VAL A 194 21.12 -7.71 -3.46
C VAL A 194 20.95 -8.00 -4.95
N TRP A 195 19.89 -7.44 -5.55
CA TRP A 195 19.66 -7.47 -6.98
C TRP A 195 18.84 -6.27 -7.43
N ARG A 196 18.88 -6.02 -8.74
CA ARG A 196 18.08 -5.04 -9.47
C ARG A 196 17.62 -5.68 -10.78
N THR A 197 16.34 -5.56 -11.11
CA THR A 197 15.72 -6.17 -12.30
C THR A 197 14.62 -5.28 -12.86
N LEU A 198 14.03 -5.66 -14.00
CA LEU A 198 12.95 -4.92 -14.66
C LEU A 198 13.32 -3.46 -14.98
N GLU A 199 14.56 -3.23 -15.41
CA GLU A 199 15.02 -1.89 -15.77
C GLU A 199 14.25 -1.38 -16.99
N ASN A 200 13.55 -0.25 -16.86
CA ASN A 200 12.92 0.44 -17.98
C ASN A 200 13.64 1.76 -18.28
N ARG A 201 13.98 1.97 -19.56
CA ARG A 201 14.68 3.18 -20.04
C ARG A 201 13.95 3.87 -21.19
N GLU A 202 12.76 3.41 -21.58
CA GLU A 202 12.31 3.59 -22.95
C GLU A 202 11.49 4.86 -23.21
N ASN A 203 10.98 5.57 -22.18
CA ASN A 203 10.48 6.95 -22.28
C ASN A 203 9.97 7.49 -20.91
N ILE A 204 9.64 8.80 -20.85
CA ILE A 204 9.07 9.44 -19.65
C ILE A 204 7.74 8.81 -19.18
N PHE A 205 6.96 8.23 -20.10
CA PHE A 205 5.68 7.61 -19.78
C PHE A 205 5.83 6.22 -19.18
N GLU A 206 7.04 5.69 -19.16
CA GLU A 206 7.41 4.38 -18.62
C GLU A 206 8.42 4.49 -17.46
N SER A 207 8.83 5.72 -17.15
CA SER A 207 9.70 6.04 -16.02
C SER A 207 8.92 6.10 -14.69
N GLY A 208 9.57 5.60 -13.63
CA GLY A 208 9.06 5.46 -12.28
C GLY A 208 8.04 4.33 -12.14
N ALA A 209 7.51 4.17 -10.94
CA ALA A 209 6.36 3.31 -10.69
C ALA A 209 5.44 3.95 -9.65
N PHE A 210 4.14 3.77 -9.84
CA PHE A 210 3.11 4.26 -8.92
C PHE A 210 2.64 3.18 -7.94
N SER A 211 2.75 1.92 -8.34
CA SER A 211 2.35 0.77 -7.53
C SER A 211 3.47 0.33 -6.60
N SER A 212 3.09 -0.22 -5.45
CA SER A 212 4.04 -0.82 -4.52
C SER A 212 4.14 -2.33 -4.77
N PRO A 213 5.30 -2.99 -4.57
CA PRO A 213 5.42 -4.45 -4.65
C PRO A 213 4.50 -5.15 -3.64
N PHE A 214 4.04 -6.33 -4.02
CA PHE A 214 3.18 -7.19 -3.19
C PHE A 214 3.66 -8.63 -3.28
N LEU A 215 3.89 -9.29 -2.14
CA LEU A 215 4.24 -10.71 -2.10
C LEU A 215 2.95 -11.54 -2.14
N ALA A 216 2.82 -12.36 -3.17
CA ALA A 216 1.71 -13.27 -3.36
C ALA A 216 2.22 -14.71 -3.43
N ARG A 217 1.28 -15.66 -3.46
CA ARG A 217 1.55 -17.05 -3.80
C ARG A 217 0.71 -17.46 -5.00
N THR A 218 1.34 -17.98 -6.06
CA THR A 218 0.66 -18.54 -7.23
C THR A 218 1.25 -19.91 -7.54
N ASN A 219 0.39 -20.88 -7.83
CA ASN A 219 0.75 -22.29 -8.05
C ASN A 219 1.67 -22.85 -6.95
N GLY A 220 1.43 -22.46 -5.70
CA GLY A 220 2.23 -22.89 -4.55
C GLY A 220 3.63 -22.27 -4.46
N ARG A 221 3.96 -21.26 -5.28
CA ARG A 221 5.25 -20.54 -5.26
C ARG A 221 5.07 -19.10 -4.81
N ASP A 222 6.01 -18.59 -4.00
CA ASP A 222 6.04 -17.18 -3.64
C ASP A 222 6.51 -16.33 -4.83
N VAL A 223 5.77 -15.28 -5.13
CA VAL A 223 5.99 -14.39 -6.27
C VAL A 223 5.80 -12.96 -5.84
N LEU A 224 6.75 -12.08 -6.19
CA LEU A 224 6.55 -10.64 -6.11
C LEU A 224 5.72 -10.18 -7.30
N LEU A 225 4.52 -9.71 -7.02
CA LEU A 225 3.70 -8.99 -8.00
C LEU A 225 4.20 -7.56 -8.09
N VAL A 226 4.58 -7.16 -9.29
CA VAL A 226 5.17 -5.86 -9.57
C VAL A 226 4.46 -5.24 -10.76
N GLN A 227 3.63 -4.25 -10.49
CA GLN A 227 2.98 -3.46 -11.53
C GLN A 227 3.90 -2.28 -11.88
N SER A 228 4.51 -2.36 -13.06
CA SER A 228 5.18 -1.23 -13.70
C SER A 228 4.15 -0.35 -14.41
N ARG A 229 4.62 0.74 -15.06
CA ARG A 229 3.78 1.69 -15.79
C ARG A 229 2.94 1.04 -16.89
N THR A 230 3.42 -0.06 -17.49
CA THR A 230 2.83 -0.70 -18.67
C THR A 230 2.57 -2.20 -18.51
N THR A 231 3.26 -2.86 -17.58
CA THR A 231 3.29 -4.32 -17.49
C THR A 231 3.15 -4.78 -16.04
N LEU A 232 2.41 -5.87 -15.84
CA LEU A 232 2.36 -6.60 -14.59
C LEU A 232 3.35 -7.76 -14.66
N HIS A 233 4.22 -7.87 -13.66
CA HIS A 233 5.29 -8.85 -13.60
C HIS A 233 5.13 -9.76 -12.38
N GLY A 234 5.47 -11.03 -12.55
CA GLY A 234 5.75 -11.95 -11.46
C GLY A 234 7.25 -12.17 -11.36
N VAL A 235 7.84 -11.79 -10.24
CA VAL A 235 9.29 -11.88 -10.02
C VAL A 235 9.58 -12.86 -8.89
N ASP A 236 10.59 -13.69 -9.08
CA ASP A 236 11.10 -14.56 -8.03
C ASP A 236 11.76 -13.70 -6.91
N PRO A 237 11.24 -13.72 -5.67
CA PRO A 237 11.74 -12.85 -4.59
C PRO A 237 13.19 -13.13 -4.19
N GLU A 238 13.69 -14.33 -4.41
CA GLU A 238 15.03 -14.72 -4.05
C GLU A 238 16.05 -14.17 -5.04
N SER A 239 15.90 -14.56 -6.30
CA SER A 239 16.84 -14.31 -7.40
C SER A 239 16.60 -13.00 -8.16
N GLY A 240 15.40 -12.43 -8.11
CA GLY A 240 15.04 -11.25 -8.92
C GLY A 240 14.75 -11.59 -10.39
N LYS A 241 14.68 -12.88 -10.74
CA LYS A 241 14.35 -13.32 -12.10
C LYS A 241 12.87 -13.09 -12.38
N GLU A 242 12.55 -12.50 -13.53
CA GLU A 242 11.18 -12.46 -14.04
C GLU A 242 10.72 -13.89 -14.36
N ILE A 243 9.61 -14.29 -13.75
CA ILE A 243 8.95 -15.58 -13.96
C ILE A 243 7.99 -15.47 -15.14
N TRP A 244 7.20 -14.39 -15.15
CA TRP A 244 6.24 -14.08 -16.20
C TRP A 244 5.98 -12.58 -16.25
N SER A 245 5.46 -12.12 -17.38
CA SER A 245 5.02 -10.74 -17.59
C SER A 245 3.72 -10.70 -18.41
N GLN A 246 2.90 -9.68 -18.14
CA GLN A 246 1.61 -9.48 -18.77
C GLN A 246 1.43 -7.98 -19.04
N PRO A 247 1.40 -7.54 -20.30
CA PRO A 247 1.04 -6.16 -20.63
C PRO A 247 -0.34 -5.82 -20.08
N VAL A 248 -0.45 -4.66 -19.43
CA VAL A 248 -1.71 -4.15 -18.89
C VAL A 248 -2.06 -2.86 -19.65
N PRO A 249 -3.23 -2.79 -20.31
CA PRO A 249 -3.67 -1.59 -21.01
C PRO A 249 -3.58 -0.36 -20.10
N ASN A 250 -2.91 0.69 -20.58
CA ASN A 250 -2.65 1.88 -19.78
C ASN A 250 -2.94 3.15 -20.57
N PHE A 251 -3.29 4.21 -19.86
CA PHE A 251 -3.35 5.57 -20.41
C PHE A 251 -2.15 6.35 -19.87
N ARG A 252 -1.18 6.67 -20.74
CA ARG A 252 0.06 7.40 -20.39
C ARG A 252 0.91 6.73 -19.28
N GLY A 253 0.90 5.41 -19.21
CA GLY A 253 1.63 4.64 -18.19
C GLY A 253 1.03 4.71 -16.79
N MET A 254 -0.21 5.17 -16.63
CA MET A 254 -0.87 5.31 -15.32
C MET A 254 -1.46 3.99 -14.79
N ASN A 255 -0.64 2.94 -14.74
CA ASN A 255 -0.94 1.74 -13.95
C ASN A 255 -0.53 1.99 -12.49
N ILE A 256 -1.49 2.48 -11.70
CA ILE A 256 -1.28 2.96 -10.34
C ILE A 256 -1.73 1.97 -9.27
N LEU A 257 -2.78 1.22 -9.56
CA LEU A 257 -3.36 0.29 -8.61
C LEU A 257 -2.35 -0.81 -8.27
N THR A 258 -2.22 -1.14 -6.98
CA THR A 258 -1.48 -2.34 -6.60
C THR A 258 -2.33 -3.57 -6.90
N PRO A 259 -1.82 -4.56 -7.64
CA PRO A 259 -2.55 -5.77 -7.95
C PRO A 259 -2.84 -6.57 -6.67
N VAL A 260 -3.95 -7.29 -6.66
CA VAL A 260 -4.31 -8.19 -5.56
C VAL A 260 -4.39 -9.63 -6.06
N ALA A 261 -3.89 -10.56 -5.26
CA ALA A 261 -3.95 -11.98 -5.59
C ALA A 261 -5.26 -12.60 -5.10
N TYR A 262 -5.76 -13.58 -5.86
CA TYR A 262 -6.88 -14.43 -5.49
C TYR A 262 -6.69 -15.81 -6.12
N ARG A 263 -6.45 -16.81 -5.28
CA ARG A 263 -6.01 -18.16 -5.70
C ARG A 263 -4.77 -18.03 -6.61
N ASP A 264 -4.76 -18.70 -7.76
CA ASP A 264 -3.69 -18.60 -8.76
C ASP A 264 -3.92 -17.47 -9.78
N GLY A 265 -4.74 -16.49 -9.44
CA GLY A 265 -5.01 -15.34 -10.30
C GLY A 265 -4.76 -14.01 -9.62
N ILE A 266 -4.74 -12.97 -10.45
CA ILE A 266 -4.32 -11.62 -10.09
C ILE A 266 -5.34 -10.66 -10.68
N PHE A 267 -5.96 -9.88 -9.81
CA PHE A 267 -6.83 -8.79 -10.18
C PHE A 267 -6.05 -7.48 -10.24
N THR A 268 -6.26 -6.71 -11.29
CA THR A 268 -5.78 -5.33 -11.39
C THR A 268 -6.79 -4.46 -12.15
N SER A 269 -6.65 -3.15 -12.02
CA SER A 269 -7.42 -2.19 -12.81
C SER A 269 -6.54 -0.99 -13.14
N SER A 270 -6.84 -0.35 -14.27
CA SER A 270 -5.97 0.64 -14.89
C SER A 270 -6.72 1.93 -15.19
N TYR A 271 -5.99 3.04 -15.07
CA TYR A 271 -6.57 4.37 -15.24
C TYR A 271 -7.19 4.56 -16.62
N ARG A 272 -8.48 4.95 -16.64
CA ARG A 272 -9.31 5.16 -17.84
C ARG A 272 -9.57 3.93 -18.72
N ASN A 273 -9.04 2.76 -18.40
CA ASN A 273 -9.29 1.52 -19.16
C ASN A 273 -10.30 0.62 -18.44
N GLU A 274 -9.94 -0.61 -18.09
CA GLU A 274 -10.84 -1.65 -17.56
C GLU A 274 -10.22 -2.31 -16.31
N SER A 275 -10.97 -3.20 -15.70
CA SER A 275 -10.50 -4.16 -14.70
C SER A 275 -10.22 -5.49 -15.38
N TYR A 276 -9.16 -6.17 -14.95
CA TYR A 276 -8.68 -7.41 -15.55
C TYR A 276 -8.42 -8.45 -14.45
N PHE A 277 -8.69 -9.70 -14.78
CA PHE A 277 -8.25 -10.83 -13.98
C PHE A 277 -7.41 -11.78 -14.82
N TYR A 278 -6.17 -11.94 -14.40
CA TYR A 278 -5.20 -12.79 -15.05
C TYR A 278 -4.99 -14.05 -14.23
N ARG A 279 -4.96 -15.21 -14.85
CA ARG A 279 -4.60 -16.47 -14.20
C ARG A 279 -3.17 -16.85 -14.56
N VAL A 280 -2.38 -17.18 -13.57
CA VAL A 280 -1.05 -17.76 -13.76
C VAL A 280 -1.23 -19.27 -13.85
N ARG A 281 -0.94 -19.85 -15.00
CA ARG A 281 -1.01 -21.30 -15.23
C ARG A 281 0.20 -22.00 -14.60
N PRO A 282 0.17 -23.33 -14.36
CA PRO A 282 1.28 -24.07 -13.76
C PRO A 282 2.61 -23.93 -14.53
N ASP A 283 2.55 -23.81 -15.85
CA ASP A 283 3.69 -23.55 -16.74
C ASP A 283 4.19 -22.09 -16.70
N GLN A 284 3.62 -21.27 -15.81
CA GLN A 284 3.88 -19.84 -15.62
C GLN A 284 3.39 -18.94 -16.76
N SER A 285 2.67 -19.46 -17.75
CA SER A 285 1.97 -18.60 -18.71
C SER A 285 0.84 -17.83 -18.03
N VAL A 286 0.56 -16.62 -18.53
CA VAL A 286 -0.50 -15.76 -18.01
C VAL A 286 -1.63 -15.70 -19.01
N GLU A 287 -2.85 -15.93 -18.53
CA GLU A 287 -4.07 -15.89 -19.32
C GLU A 287 -5.02 -14.82 -18.76
N GLU A 288 -5.54 -13.95 -19.62
CA GLU A 288 -6.67 -13.11 -19.26
C GLU A 288 -7.95 -13.97 -19.19
N VAL A 289 -8.46 -14.20 -17.99
CA VAL A 289 -9.67 -15.01 -17.78
C VAL A 289 -10.92 -14.19 -18.10
N TRP A 290 -10.92 -12.92 -17.69
CA TRP A 290 -12.00 -11.99 -17.96
C TRP A 290 -11.52 -10.54 -17.86
N ARG A 291 -12.32 -9.65 -18.44
CA ARG A 291 -12.20 -8.20 -18.31
C ARG A 291 -13.57 -7.58 -17.98
N ASN A 292 -13.58 -6.46 -17.27
CA ASN A 292 -14.79 -5.74 -16.88
C ASN A 292 -14.60 -4.22 -17.07
N LYS A 293 -15.62 -3.53 -17.56
CA LYS A 293 -15.61 -2.08 -17.82
C LYS A 293 -15.44 -1.20 -16.57
N THR A 294 -15.56 -1.76 -15.36
CA THR A 294 -15.26 -1.04 -14.11
C THR A 294 -13.81 -0.59 -14.05
N LYS A 295 -13.58 0.59 -13.46
CA LYS A 295 -12.27 1.26 -13.48
C LYS A 295 -11.87 1.68 -12.07
N GLY A 296 -10.93 0.93 -11.51
CA GLY A 296 -10.24 1.28 -10.28
C GLY A 296 -9.15 2.31 -10.52
N TYR A 297 -8.88 3.15 -9.52
CA TYR A 297 -7.78 4.11 -9.57
C TYR A 297 -7.39 4.55 -8.17
N MET A 298 -6.09 4.49 -7.86
CA MET A 298 -5.43 4.86 -6.58
C MET A 298 -5.91 4.09 -5.33
N SER A 299 -7.18 3.69 -5.26
CA SER A 299 -7.81 2.97 -4.16
C SER A 299 -7.62 1.47 -4.37
N THR A 300 -6.55 0.90 -3.80
CA THR A 300 -6.29 -0.53 -3.93
C THR A 300 -7.45 -1.34 -3.33
N PRO A 301 -8.07 -2.26 -4.09
CA PRO A 301 -9.27 -2.98 -3.65
C PRO A 301 -8.95 -4.00 -2.56
N VAL A 302 -10.01 -4.46 -1.90
CA VAL A 302 -9.94 -5.54 -0.90
C VAL A 302 -10.66 -6.77 -1.45
N VAL A 303 -10.11 -7.95 -1.17
CA VAL A 303 -10.69 -9.24 -1.54
C VAL A 303 -11.26 -9.88 -0.28
N ILE A 304 -12.53 -10.25 -0.30
CA ILE A 304 -13.21 -10.95 0.80
C ILE A 304 -13.95 -12.14 0.19
N GLY A 305 -13.56 -13.35 0.59
CA GLY A 305 -14.02 -14.57 -0.06
C GLY A 305 -13.67 -14.59 -1.55
N ASP A 306 -14.68 -14.83 -2.39
CA ASP A 306 -14.55 -14.89 -3.85
C ASP A 306 -14.83 -13.54 -4.55
N PHE A 307 -14.92 -12.44 -3.79
CA PHE A 307 -15.34 -11.14 -4.29
C PHE A 307 -14.28 -10.05 -4.07
N VAL A 308 -14.20 -9.12 -5.03
CA VAL A 308 -13.37 -7.91 -4.92
C VAL A 308 -14.26 -6.69 -4.74
N TYR A 309 -13.92 -5.87 -3.75
CA TYR A 309 -14.61 -4.62 -3.44
C TYR A 309 -13.71 -3.44 -3.83
N LEU A 310 -14.20 -2.64 -4.75
CA LEU A 310 -13.40 -1.65 -5.47
C LEU A 310 -14.08 -0.29 -5.48
N HIS A 311 -13.32 0.75 -5.15
CA HIS A 311 -13.74 2.14 -5.37
C HIS A 311 -13.42 2.59 -6.80
N LEU A 312 -14.41 3.13 -7.50
CA LEU A 312 -14.34 3.57 -8.88
C LEU A 312 -14.03 5.07 -8.94
N HIS A 313 -13.17 5.50 -9.85
CA HIS A 313 -12.76 6.91 -9.96
C HIS A 313 -13.16 7.56 -11.29
N LEU A 314 -13.27 8.90 -11.29
CA LEU A 314 -13.57 9.83 -12.41
C LEU A 314 -14.85 9.63 -13.22
N GLN A 315 -15.44 8.44 -13.23
CA GLN A 315 -16.68 8.19 -13.95
C GLN A 315 -17.85 8.31 -13.00
N SER A 316 -17.88 7.43 -11.98
CA SER A 316 -19.03 7.30 -11.09
C SER A 316 -18.74 7.72 -9.65
N GLN A 317 -17.47 7.67 -9.20
CA GLN A 317 -17.12 7.83 -7.78
C GLN A 317 -17.89 6.85 -6.88
N ARG A 318 -18.16 5.63 -7.37
CA ARG A 318 -19.00 4.64 -6.67
C ARG A 318 -18.17 3.49 -6.13
N PHE A 319 -18.75 2.75 -5.22
CA PHE A 319 -18.17 1.49 -4.74
C PHE A 319 -18.83 0.32 -5.47
N THR A 320 -18.06 -0.71 -5.82
CA THR A 320 -18.58 -1.87 -6.55
C THR A 320 -18.06 -3.18 -5.97
N CYS A 321 -18.86 -4.23 -6.10
CA CYS A 321 -18.48 -5.61 -5.84
C CYS A 321 -18.44 -6.37 -7.17
N LEU A 322 -17.33 -7.03 -7.45
CA LEU A 322 -17.20 -7.95 -8.59
C LEU A 322 -16.95 -9.37 -8.07
N ASP A 323 -17.54 -10.36 -8.74
CA ASP A 323 -17.19 -11.77 -8.52
C ASP A 323 -15.87 -12.09 -9.24
N LEU A 324 -14.83 -12.49 -8.49
CA LEU A 324 -13.51 -12.74 -9.06
C LEU A 324 -13.46 -13.99 -9.95
N ARG A 325 -14.44 -14.90 -9.81
CA ARG A 325 -14.51 -16.14 -10.60
C ARG A 325 -15.05 -15.89 -11.99
N THR A 326 -16.01 -14.98 -12.12
CA THR A 326 -16.76 -14.75 -13.38
C THR A 326 -16.47 -13.40 -14.02
N GLY A 327 -15.99 -12.42 -13.25
CA GLY A 327 -15.84 -11.03 -13.69
C GLY A 327 -17.15 -10.24 -13.67
N GLU A 328 -18.25 -10.83 -13.17
CA GLU A 328 -19.55 -10.18 -13.10
C GLU A 328 -19.56 -9.05 -12.06
N THR A 329 -20.09 -7.88 -12.45
CA THR A 329 -20.42 -6.83 -11.48
C THR A 329 -21.69 -7.21 -10.74
N ARG A 330 -21.56 -7.56 -9.45
CA ARG A 330 -22.70 -7.93 -8.60
C ARG A 330 -23.57 -6.73 -8.29
N TRP A 331 -22.93 -5.62 -7.91
CA TRP A 331 -23.62 -4.36 -7.67
C TRP A 331 -22.64 -3.19 -7.77
N THR A 332 -23.22 -2.00 -7.91
CA THR A 332 -22.55 -0.71 -7.72
C THR A 332 -23.39 0.12 -6.75
N SER A 333 -22.77 0.78 -5.78
CA SER A 333 -23.45 1.58 -4.76
C SER A 333 -24.42 2.57 -5.41
N PRO A 334 -25.61 2.82 -4.82
CA PRO A 334 -26.64 3.67 -5.44
C PRO A 334 -26.30 5.16 -5.42
N GLN A 335 -25.38 5.59 -4.55
CA GLN A 335 -24.86 6.94 -4.45
C GLN A 335 -23.35 7.02 -4.79
N PRO A 336 -22.87 8.15 -5.32
CA PRO A 336 -21.45 8.44 -5.44
C PRO A 336 -20.86 8.85 -4.08
N PHE A 337 -19.54 8.74 -4.01
CA PHE A 337 -18.66 9.03 -2.92
C PHE A 337 -17.56 9.99 -3.38
N GLY A 338 -16.43 10.01 -2.68
CA GLY A 338 -15.30 10.85 -3.03
C GLY A 338 -14.51 10.28 -4.19
N GLN A 339 -13.34 10.85 -4.41
CA GLN A 339 -12.38 10.45 -5.42
C GLN A 339 -11.51 9.26 -4.98
N TYR A 340 -11.33 9.03 -3.68
CA TYR A 340 -10.43 8.01 -3.16
C TYR A 340 -10.94 7.42 -1.85
N TRP A 341 -10.86 6.10 -1.75
CA TRP A 341 -11.11 5.37 -0.52
C TRP A 341 -9.84 4.65 -0.07
N SER A 342 -9.45 4.86 1.18
CA SER A 342 -8.56 3.94 1.88
C SER A 342 -9.38 2.82 2.53
N LEU A 343 -8.99 1.56 2.34
CA LEU A 343 -9.76 0.40 2.78
C LEU A 343 -8.97 -0.45 3.78
N ALA A 344 -9.61 -0.80 4.89
CA ALA A 344 -9.18 -1.85 5.80
C ALA A 344 -10.34 -2.83 6.06
N VAL A 345 -10.03 -4.10 6.31
CA VAL A 345 -11.04 -5.15 6.43
C VAL A 345 -10.83 -6.03 7.63
N ARG A 346 -11.93 -6.50 8.21
CA ARG A 346 -11.94 -7.54 9.23
C ARG A 346 -13.22 -8.35 9.11
N GLY A 347 -13.08 -9.66 8.87
CA GLY A 347 -14.22 -10.54 8.62
C GLY A 347 -15.04 -10.04 7.43
N ASP A 348 -16.33 -9.82 7.66
CA ASP A 348 -17.28 -9.29 6.68
C ASP A 348 -17.42 -7.76 6.72
N LYS A 349 -16.56 -7.02 7.43
CA LYS A 349 -16.64 -5.56 7.55
C LYS A 349 -15.49 -4.88 6.83
N ILE A 350 -15.82 -3.83 6.10
CA ILE A 350 -14.91 -2.93 5.41
C ILE A 350 -15.01 -1.57 6.09
N LEU A 351 -13.89 -1.08 6.60
CA LEU A 351 -13.72 0.30 7.03
C LEU A 351 -13.15 1.08 5.85
N ALA A 352 -13.90 2.05 5.34
CA ALA A 352 -13.51 2.89 4.22
C ALA A 352 -13.36 4.34 4.68
N LEU A 353 -12.17 4.92 4.46
CA LEU A 353 -11.94 6.35 4.65
C LEU A 353 -12.06 7.03 3.29
N ASP A 354 -13.10 7.83 3.13
CA ASP A 354 -13.32 8.70 1.99
C ASP A 354 -12.43 9.94 2.10
N GLU A 355 -11.82 10.39 0.99
CA GLU A 355 -10.88 11.51 1.01
C GLU A 355 -11.52 12.84 1.38
N ARG A 356 -12.85 12.91 1.45
CA ARG A 356 -13.61 14.07 1.97
C ARG A 356 -13.65 14.11 3.50
N GLY A 357 -13.03 13.14 4.18
CA GLY A 357 -12.93 13.11 5.64
C GLY A 357 -14.05 12.35 6.33
N GLN A 358 -14.74 11.46 5.60
CA GLN A 358 -15.79 10.60 6.13
C GLN A 358 -15.28 9.17 6.29
N LEU A 359 -15.49 8.59 7.46
CA LEU A 359 -15.24 7.18 7.75
C LEU A 359 -16.54 6.40 7.60
N LEU A 360 -16.54 5.38 6.75
CA LEU A 360 -17.69 4.53 6.46
C LEU A 360 -17.43 3.11 6.95
N LEU A 361 -18.45 2.50 7.53
CA LEU A 361 -18.47 1.09 7.89
C LEU A 361 -19.44 0.36 6.96
N VAL A 362 -18.91 -0.52 6.12
CA VAL A 362 -19.66 -1.25 5.09
C VAL A 362 -19.61 -2.74 5.39
N ARG A 363 -20.73 -3.45 5.24
CA ARG A 363 -20.75 -4.90 5.23
C ARG A 363 -20.39 -5.42 3.85
N ALA A 364 -19.44 -6.33 3.79
CA ALA A 364 -19.03 -7.07 2.61
C ALA A 364 -20.12 -8.08 2.24
N ASN A 365 -21.14 -7.59 1.54
CA ASN A 365 -22.26 -8.37 1.06
C ASN A 365 -22.18 -8.47 -0.48
N PRO A 366 -22.10 -9.66 -1.08
CA PRO A 366 -21.99 -9.80 -2.54
C PRO A 366 -23.31 -9.60 -3.28
N ASP A 367 -24.45 -9.55 -2.57
CA ASP A 367 -25.77 -9.42 -3.21
C ASP A 367 -26.28 -7.97 -3.26
N GLN A 368 -25.80 -7.12 -2.36
CA GLN A 368 -26.15 -5.69 -2.35
C GLN A 368 -25.10 -4.83 -1.62
N PHE A 369 -25.09 -3.53 -1.93
CA PHE A 369 -24.32 -2.56 -1.15
C PHE A 369 -24.99 -2.34 0.21
N GLU A 370 -24.24 -2.52 1.30
CA GLU A 370 -24.76 -2.43 2.65
C GLU A 370 -23.89 -1.51 3.53
N LEU A 371 -24.26 -0.23 3.58
CA LEU A 371 -23.65 0.75 4.48
C LEU A 371 -24.24 0.60 5.89
N LEU A 372 -23.42 0.19 6.85
CA LEU A 372 -23.84 0.02 8.24
C LEU A 372 -23.87 1.35 9.00
N ASP A 373 -22.85 2.18 8.80
CA ASP A 373 -22.75 3.50 9.44
C ASP A 373 -21.74 4.40 8.71
N SER A 374 -21.80 5.71 8.95
CA SER A 374 -20.83 6.67 8.46
C SER A 374 -20.66 7.83 9.44
N ARG A 375 -19.44 8.36 9.54
CA ARG A 375 -19.13 9.46 10.45
C ARG A 375 -18.07 10.39 9.86
N ASP A 376 -18.30 11.69 9.97
CA ASP A 376 -17.28 12.68 9.64
C ASP A 376 -16.19 12.69 10.72
N VAL A 377 -14.94 12.55 10.29
CA VAL A 377 -13.75 12.40 11.16
C VAL A 377 -12.72 13.49 10.92
N THR A 378 -12.85 14.27 9.85
CA THR A 378 -12.05 15.46 9.58
C THR A 378 -12.73 16.32 8.52
N GLU A 379 -12.46 17.62 8.52
CA GLU A 379 -12.89 18.54 7.47
C GLU A 379 -11.81 18.73 6.39
N SER A 380 -10.60 18.23 6.64
CA SER A 380 -9.47 18.29 5.73
C SER A 380 -9.42 17.04 4.86
N SER A 381 -8.84 17.15 3.66
CA SER A 381 -8.82 16.04 2.72
C SER A 381 -7.92 14.89 3.22
N ALA A 382 -8.43 13.67 3.20
CA ALA A 382 -7.83 12.48 3.80
C ALA A 382 -7.39 11.44 2.75
N TRP A 383 -6.29 11.74 2.06
CA TRP A 383 -5.74 10.92 0.96
C TRP A 383 -4.79 9.80 1.43
N ALA A 384 -4.36 9.86 2.70
CA ALA A 384 -3.45 8.87 3.24
C ALA A 384 -4.17 7.55 3.53
N HIS A 385 -3.42 6.45 3.48
CA HIS A 385 -3.99 5.19 3.92
C HIS A 385 -4.31 5.24 5.41
N LEU A 386 -5.50 4.79 5.82
CA LEU A 386 -5.84 4.65 7.23
C LEU A 386 -5.04 3.49 7.84
N ALA A 387 -4.75 3.58 9.14
CA ALA A 387 -4.18 2.48 9.90
C ALA A 387 -5.12 2.03 11.01
N VAL A 388 -5.23 0.72 11.21
CA VAL A 388 -6.01 0.14 12.29
C VAL A 388 -5.11 -0.75 13.14
N ALA A 389 -5.18 -0.58 14.46
CA ALA A 389 -4.43 -1.39 15.39
C ALA A 389 -5.29 -1.72 16.61
N GLY A 390 -5.71 -2.98 16.73
CA GLY A 390 -6.68 -3.39 17.75
C GLY A 390 -8.01 -2.64 17.59
N GLU A 391 -8.36 -1.83 18.59
CA GLU A 391 -9.61 -1.04 18.64
C GLU A 391 -9.43 0.42 18.20
N GLU A 392 -8.24 0.77 17.69
CA GLU A 392 -7.88 2.13 17.35
C GLU A 392 -7.75 2.32 15.84
N VAL A 393 -8.17 3.50 15.38
CA VAL A 393 -8.02 3.95 13.99
C VAL A 393 -7.22 5.23 13.99
N PHE A 394 -6.24 5.30 13.10
CA PHE A 394 -5.38 6.46 12.92
C PHE A 394 -5.60 7.02 11.53
N ILE A 395 -6.05 8.28 11.49
CA ILE A 395 -6.48 8.96 10.26
C ILE A 395 -5.60 10.17 10.05
N ARG A 396 -4.77 10.11 9.00
CA ARG A 396 -3.98 11.24 8.52
C ARG A 396 -4.79 11.98 7.45
N ASP A 397 -5.11 13.24 7.75
CA ASP A 397 -5.57 14.20 6.76
C ASP A 397 -4.39 15.07 6.28
N LEU A 398 -4.66 16.00 5.36
CA LEU A 398 -3.62 16.83 4.77
C LEU A 398 -2.86 17.70 5.79
N ASN A 399 -3.49 18.01 6.93
CA ASN A 399 -3.00 18.97 7.92
C ASN A 399 -2.70 18.32 9.28
N GLY A 400 -2.97 17.02 9.47
CA GLY A 400 -2.80 16.41 10.77
C GLY A 400 -3.06 14.91 10.82
N ILE A 401 -2.78 14.33 11.97
CA ILE A 401 -3.07 12.94 12.32
C ILE A 401 -3.96 12.91 13.56
N THR A 402 -5.03 12.14 13.49
CA THR A 402 -5.98 11.96 14.60
C THR A 402 -6.09 10.49 14.95
N ALA A 403 -5.98 10.18 16.25
CA ALA A 403 -6.24 8.85 16.77
C ALA A 403 -7.66 8.77 17.33
N TYR A 404 -8.36 7.71 16.95
CA TYR A 404 -9.69 7.37 17.39
C TYR A 404 -9.71 5.99 18.03
N ARG A 405 -10.68 5.74 18.89
CA ARG A 405 -10.96 4.42 19.45
C ARG A 405 -12.45 4.17 19.47
N TRP A 406 -12.88 3.01 18.99
CA TRP A 406 -14.27 2.60 19.19
C TRP A 406 -14.45 1.94 20.56
N LYS A 407 -15.60 2.19 21.19
CA LYS A 407 -16.01 1.47 22.40
C LYS A 407 -16.80 0.21 22.03
N LYS A 408 -16.36 -0.93 22.56
CA LYS A 408 -17.09 -2.20 22.51
C LYS A 408 -18.50 -2.08 23.07
#